data_AF-A0A960FE11-F1
#
_entry.id   AF-A0A960FE11-F1
#
_cell.length_a   1.000
_cell.length_b   1.000
_cell.length_c   1.000
_cell.angle_alpha   90.00
_cell.angle_beta   90.00
_cell.angle_gamma   90.00
#
_symmetry.space_group_name_H-M   'P 1'
#
loop_
_entity.id
_entity.type
_entity.pdbx_description
1 polymer ?
#
loop_
_entity_poly.entity_id
_entity_poly.type
_entity_poly.pdbx_seq_one_letter_code
_entity_poly.pdbx_strand_id
1 'polypeptide(L)'
;MTHGHSTTTLARPRPRPGSGAGDHTRLGTRVIDEQHQLVRRRPHRWVLGLVGFAIVCALGASLFVLPVQAWLRQEDDLQRKQDELAVLVQANRELGTEVDHLQTPEGAKEAARDELGVVGPGEERLSMLPEATGPLPLPGGWPFDTISQIVIAQQTPPTP
;
A
#
# COMPACT_ATOMS: atom_id res chain seq x y z
N MET A 1 -31.18 92.32 27.82
CA MET A 1 -32.40 93.16 27.87
C MET A 1 -33.07 93.09 26.50
N THR A 2 -34.25 92.48 26.48
CA THR A 2 -35.40 92.73 25.56
C THR A 2 -35.13 93.16 24.12
N HIS A 3 -35.47 92.31 23.15
CA HIS A 3 -36.74 92.41 22.39
C HIS A 3 -36.75 91.43 21.22
N GLY A 4 -37.93 90.86 20.92
CA GLY A 4 -38.17 90.19 19.64
C GLY A 4 -39.31 89.19 19.63
N HIS A 5 -40.48 89.53 20.17
CA HIS A 5 -41.68 88.72 19.98
C HIS A 5 -42.16 88.86 18.52
N SER A 6 -41.84 87.87 17.69
CA SER A 6 -42.40 87.75 16.34
C SER A 6 -43.68 86.90 16.40
N THR A 7 -44.78 87.62 16.31
CA THR A 7 -46.15 87.14 16.10
C THR A 7 -46.23 86.41 14.75
N THR A 8 -46.28 85.08 14.78
CA THR A 8 -46.76 84.29 13.63
C THR A 8 -48.21 83.91 13.90
N THR A 9 -49.08 84.72 13.32
CA THR A 9 -50.52 84.49 13.19
C THR A 9 -50.73 83.32 12.22
N LEU A 10 -50.94 82.11 12.75
CA LEU A 10 -51.41 80.98 11.96
C LEU A 10 -52.94 80.86 12.13
N ALA A 11 -53.63 81.01 11.00
CA ALA A 11 -55.07 80.94 10.92
C ALA A 11 -55.58 79.55 11.32
N ARG A 12 -56.52 79.55 12.27
CA ARG A 12 -57.28 78.39 12.74
C ARG A 12 -58.17 77.86 11.60
N PRO A 13 -58.01 76.61 11.13
CA PRO A 13 -58.96 76.01 10.21
C PRO A 13 -60.31 75.83 10.93
N ARG A 14 -61.40 76.26 10.27
CA ARG A 14 -62.78 76.10 10.76
C ARG A 14 -63.12 74.61 10.85
N PRO A 15 -63.82 74.16 11.92
CA PRO A 15 -64.36 72.81 11.96
C PRO A 15 -65.48 72.69 10.92
N ARG A 16 -65.39 71.65 10.09
CA ARG A 16 -66.42 71.26 9.12
C ARG A 16 -67.56 70.58 9.90
N PRO A 17 -68.84 70.94 9.67
CA PRO A 17 -69.94 70.31 10.40
C PRO A 17 -70.26 68.93 9.81
N GLY A 18 -70.39 67.94 10.70
CA GLY A 18 -71.24 66.76 10.48
C GLY A 18 -70.65 65.62 9.65
N SER A 19 -69.98 64.68 10.32
CA SER A 19 -70.15 63.26 10.01
C SER A 19 -70.55 62.56 11.29
N GLY A 20 -71.71 61.90 11.25
CA GLY A 20 -72.47 61.43 12.40
C GLY A 20 -71.65 60.64 13.41
N ALA A 21 -72.11 60.75 14.65
CA ALA A 21 -71.79 59.87 15.75
C ALA A 21 -72.03 58.40 15.33
N GLY A 22 -70.95 57.77 14.87
CA GLY A 22 -70.79 56.33 14.77
C GLY A 22 -69.98 55.89 15.97
N ASP A 23 -70.70 55.40 16.96
CA ASP A 23 -70.23 54.68 18.15
C ASP A 23 -69.19 53.61 17.77
N HIS A 24 -67.90 53.93 17.96
CA HIS A 24 -66.78 53.02 17.72
C HIS A 24 -66.33 52.39 19.04
N THR A 25 -67.28 51.79 19.74
CA THR A 25 -67.01 50.89 20.86
C THR A 25 -67.38 49.46 20.47
N ARG A 26 -66.82 48.97 19.36
CA ARG A 26 -66.87 47.57 18.96
C ARG A 26 -65.50 47.13 18.47
N LEU A 27 -64.71 46.64 19.42
CA LEU A 27 -63.69 45.58 19.30
C LEU A 27 -63.26 45.28 17.86
N GLY A 28 -62.51 46.22 17.28
CA GLY A 28 -61.85 46.06 15.99
C GLY A 28 -60.57 45.27 16.20
N THR A 29 -60.60 44.01 15.78
CA THR A 29 -59.42 43.16 15.59
C THR A 29 -58.46 43.87 14.64
N ARG A 30 -57.37 44.47 15.16
CA ARG A 30 -56.22 44.82 14.34
C ARG A 30 -55.64 43.52 13.81
N VAL A 31 -55.89 43.25 12.53
CA VAL A 31 -55.15 42.24 11.79
C VAL A 31 -53.73 42.78 11.67
N ILE A 32 -52.82 42.17 12.40
CA ILE A 32 -51.38 42.43 12.28
C ILE A 32 -51.00 41.97 10.87
N ASP A 33 -50.35 42.87 10.15
CA ASP A 33 -49.85 42.67 8.80
C ASP A 33 -48.96 41.41 8.72
N GLU A 34 -49.41 40.40 7.98
CA GLU A 34 -48.76 39.08 7.85
C GLU A 34 -47.58 39.10 6.86
N GLN A 35 -46.87 40.22 6.68
CA GLN A 35 -45.84 40.34 5.64
C GLN A 35 -44.43 39.96 6.08
N HIS A 36 -44.28 39.46 7.32
CA HIS A 36 -43.01 38.93 7.83
C HIS A 36 -43.14 37.51 8.40
N GLN A 37 -43.94 36.63 7.78
CA GLN A 37 -43.74 35.19 8.01
C GLN A 37 -42.59 34.69 7.14
N LEU A 38 -41.39 34.85 7.69
CA LEU A 38 -40.16 34.22 7.23
C LEU A 38 -40.42 32.74 6.94
N VAL A 39 -40.20 32.37 5.68
CA VAL A 39 -39.88 31.01 5.22
C VAL A 39 -40.75 29.93 5.87
N ARG A 40 -41.89 29.65 5.23
CA ARG A 40 -42.68 28.43 5.42
C ARG A 40 -41.76 27.20 5.37
N ARG A 41 -41.23 26.78 6.52
CA ARG A 41 -40.31 25.65 6.65
C ARG A 41 -41.07 24.34 6.43
N ARG A 42 -41.26 23.95 5.18
CA ARG A 42 -41.46 22.55 4.79
C ARG A 42 -41.15 22.41 3.30
N PRO A 43 -39.99 21.82 2.97
CA PRO A 43 -39.91 20.35 2.87
C PRO A 43 -38.63 19.76 3.51
N HIS A 44 -38.12 20.38 4.58
CA HIS A 44 -36.89 19.89 5.23
C HIS A 44 -37.03 18.47 5.81
N ARG A 45 -38.26 17.97 6.01
CA ARG A 45 -38.52 16.60 6.48
C ARG A 45 -38.15 15.54 5.44
N TRP A 46 -38.31 15.83 4.14
CA TRP A 46 -37.92 14.92 3.07
C TRP A 46 -36.41 14.89 2.88
N VAL A 47 -35.77 16.06 2.95
CA VAL A 47 -34.30 16.16 2.94
C VAL A 47 -33.72 15.45 4.17
N LEU A 48 -34.28 15.67 5.36
CA LEU A 48 -33.85 14.98 6.57
C LEU A 48 -34.09 13.46 6.48
N GLY A 49 -35.19 13.03 5.86
CA GLY A 49 -35.45 11.61 5.58
C GLY A 49 -34.44 10.99 4.62
N LEU A 50 -34.09 11.69 3.53
CA LEU A 50 -33.07 11.25 2.57
C LEU A 50 -31.68 11.19 3.20
N VAL A 51 -31.32 12.18 4.02
CA VAL A 51 -30.05 12.19 4.76
C VAL A 51 -30.02 11.03 5.76
N GLY A 52 -31.10 10.81 6.51
CA GLY A 52 -31.21 9.67 7.41
C GLY A 52 -31.11 8.32 6.69
N PHE A 53 -31.78 8.18 5.55
CA PHE A 53 -31.70 6.98 4.72
C PHE A 53 -30.28 6.74 4.18
N ALA A 54 -29.61 7.78 3.68
CA ALA A 54 -28.23 7.69 3.22
C ALA A 54 -27.28 7.27 4.35
N ILE A 55 -27.48 7.77 5.57
CA ILE A 55 -26.70 7.36 6.76
C ILE A 55 -26.96 5.87 7.07
N VAL A 56 -28.22 5.42 7.05
CA VAL A 56 -28.56 4.01 7.29
C VAL A 56 -27.98 3.09 6.22
N CYS A 57 -28.06 3.48 4.94
CA CYS A 57 -27.43 2.74 3.85
C CYS A 57 -25.90 2.72 3.98
N ALA A 58 -25.27 3.82 4.38
CA ALA A 58 -23.83 3.87 4.61
C ALA A 58 -23.40 2.99 5.78
N LEU A 59 -24.17 2.94 6.87
CA LEU A 59 -23.92 2.05 8.00
C LEU A 59 -24.15 0.57 7.64
N GLY A 60 -25.23 0.27 6.91
CA GLY A 60 -25.50 -1.08 6.40
C GLY A 60 -24.42 -1.55 5.42
N ALA A 61 -24.02 -0.68 4.49
CA ALA A 61 -22.90 -0.93 3.59
C ALA A 61 -21.59 -1.07 4.36
N SER A 62 -21.31 -0.25 5.38
CA SER A 62 -20.11 -0.39 6.21
C SER A 62 -20.06 -1.73 6.94
N LEU A 63 -21.21 -2.20 7.45
CA LEU A 63 -21.34 -3.51 8.09
C LEU A 63 -21.18 -4.68 7.10
N PHE A 64 -21.36 -4.46 5.80
CA PHE A 64 -21.26 -5.50 4.76
C PHE A 64 -19.95 -5.44 3.96
N VAL A 65 -19.42 -4.25 3.69
CA VAL A 65 -18.19 -4.02 2.93
C VAL A 65 -16.96 -4.46 3.73
N LEU A 66 -16.94 -4.20 5.04
CA LEU A 66 -15.85 -4.64 5.91
C LEU A 66 -15.70 -6.17 5.97
N PRO A 67 -16.74 -6.98 6.22
CA PRO A 67 -16.60 -8.44 6.25
C PRO A 67 -16.28 -9.03 4.87
N VAL A 68 -16.83 -8.50 3.77
CA VAL A 68 -16.50 -9.00 2.42
C VAL A 68 -15.03 -8.71 2.08
N GLN A 69 -14.52 -7.51 2.40
CA GLN A 69 -13.10 -7.20 2.19
C GLN A 69 -12.17 -7.95 3.16
N ALA A 70 -12.64 -8.32 4.35
CA ALA A 70 -11.87 -9.13 5.29
C ALA A 70 -11.78 -10.59 4.83
N TRP A 71 -12.87 -11.13 4.27
CA TRP A 71 -12.92 -12.47 3.72
C TRP A 71 -11.99 -12.63 2.51
N LEU A 72 -12.01 -11.67 1.57
CA LEU A 72 -11.07 -11.66 0.43
C LEU A 72 -9.60 -11.58 0.87
N ARG A 73 -9.30 -10.83 1.94
CA ARG A 73 -7.94 -10.74 2.51
C ARG A 73 -7.52 -12.02 3.24
N GLN A 74 -8.46 -12.74 3.86
CA GLN A 74 -8.19 -14.03 4.49
C GLN A 74 -7.82 -15.09 3.46
N GLU A 75 -8.43 -15.08 2.26
CA GLU A 75 -8.10 -16.01 1.18
C GLU A 75 -6.64 -15.85 0.72
N ASP A 76 -6.20 -14.60 0.54
CA ASP A 76 -4.82 -14.28 0.13
C ASP A 76 -3.79 -14.71 1.18
N ASP A 77 -4.08 -14.47 2.47
CA ASP A 77 -3.21 -14.89 3.56
C ASP A 77 -3.18 -16.43 3.70
N LEU A 78 -4.30 -17.10 3.44
CA LEU A 78 -4.38 -18.57 3.45
C LEU A 78 -3.57 -19.17 2.29
N GLN A 79 -3.62 -18.56 1.10
CA GLN A 79 -2.84 -18.99 -0.06
C GLN A 79 -1.34 -18.80 0.17
N ARG A 80 -0.91 -17.63 0.66
CA ARG A 80 0.51 -17.38 0.97
C ARG A 80 1.06 -18.38 1.97
N LYS A 81 0.30 -18.70 3.02
CA LYS A 81 0.72 -19.69 4.02
C LYS A 81 0.79 -21.11 3.47
N GLN A 82 -0.10 -21.46 2.53
CA GLN A 82 -0.04 -22.76 1.83
C GLN A 82 1.16 -22.85 0.89
N ASP A 83 1.50 -21.78 0.18
CA ASP A 83 2.68 -21.74 -0.69
C ASP A 83 3.97 -21.85 0.13
N GLU A 84 4.07 -21.14 1.25
CA GLU A 84 5.19 -21.27 2.20
C GLU A 84 5.32 -22.72 2.71
N LEU A 85 4.21 -23.37 3.06
CA LEU A 85 4.20 -24.77 3.50
C LEU A 85 4.62 -25.73 2.39
N ALA A 86 4.17 -25.50 1.15
CA ALA A 86 4.50 -26.35 0.01
C ALA A 86 6.02 -26.35 -0.26
N VAL A 87 6.66 -25.17 -0.18
CA VAL A 87 8.11 -25.03 -0.32
C VAL A 87 8.84 -25.79 0.80
N LEU A 88 8.42 -25.63 2.04
CA LEU A 88 9.05 -26.28 3.19
C LEU A 88 8.90 -27.81 3.15
N VAL A 89 7.73 -28.31 2.76
CA VAL A 89 7.49 -29.75 2.60
C VAL A 89 8.33 -30.33 1.47
N GLN A 90 8.49 -29.59 0.36
CA GLN A 90 9.35 -30.03 -0.73
C GLN A 90 10.81 -30.14 -0.30
N ALA A 91 11.36 -29.11 0.33
CA ALA A 91 12.73 -29.11 0.83
C ALA A 91 12.96 -30.22 1.86
N ASN A 92 12.00 -30.46 2.76
CA ASN A 92 12.11 -31.52 3.76
C ASN A 92 12.11 -32.92 3.12
N ARG A 93 11.30 -33.15 2.07
CA ARG A 93 11.33 -34.43 1.32
C ARG A 93 12.66 -34.69 0.63
N GLU A 94 13.25 -33.65 0.04
CA GLU A 94 14.55 -33.73 -0.61
C GLU A 94 15.65 -34.07 0.41
N LEU A 95 15.71 -33.32 1.52
CA LEU A 95 16.63 -33.60 2.63
C LEU A 95 16.41 -35.00 3.22
N GLY A 96 15.17 -35.46 3.36
CA GLY A 96 14.85 -36.81 3.83
C GLY A 96 15.40 -37.89 2.90
N THR A 97 15.29 -37.68 1.59
CA THR A 97 15.84 -38.62 0.58
C THR A 97 17.36 -38.68 0.66
N GLU A 98 18.01 -37.54 0.86
CA GLU A 98 19.47 -37.46 1.00
C GLU A 98 19.96 -38.10 2.31
N VAL A 99 19.26 -37.86 3.43
CA VAL A 99 19.57 -38.52 4.70
C VAL A 99 19.40 -40.03 4.59
N ASP A 100 18.32 -40.50 3.96
CA ASP A 100 18.09 -41.93 3.75
C ASP A 100 19.22 -42.54 2.89
N HIS A 101 19.67 -41.83 1.86
CA HIS A 101 20.81 -42.23 1.04
C HIS A 101 22.11 -42.30 1.86
N LEU A 102 22.43 -41.25 2.63
CA LEU A 102 23.63 -41.16 3.47
C LEU A 102 23.65 -42.21 4.61
N GLN A 103 22.49 -42.66 5.07
CA GLN A 103 22.40 -43.75 6.05
C GLN A 103 22.76 -45.12 5.46
N THR A 104 22.75 -45.26 4.13
CA THR A 104 23.20 -46.51 3.50
C THR A 104 24.73 -46.62 3.56
N PRO A 105 25.29 -47.84 3.65
CA PRO A 105 26.73 -48.04 3.67
C PRO A 105 27.44 -47.52 2.41
N GLU A 106 26.77 -47.54 1.25
CA GLU A 106 27.32 -47.02 0.00
C GLU A 106 27.24 -45.49 -0.06
N GLY A 107 26.11 -44.89 0.32
CA GLY A 107 25.98 -43.43 0.37
C GLY A 107 26.97 -42.78 1.33
N ALA A 108 27.24 -43.41 2.48
CA ALA A 108 28.29 -42.94 3.40
C ALA A 108 29.71 -43.01 2.80
N LYS A 109 30.02 -44.06 2.02
CA LYS A 109 31.33 -44.19 1.34
C LYS A 109 31.47 -43.17 0.22
N GLU A 110 30.41 -42.93 -0.53
CA GLU A 110 30.38 -41.94 -1.61
C GLU A 110 30.56 -40.54 -1.05
N ALA A 111 29.81 -40.16 0.00
CA ALA A 111 30.00 -38.88 0.68
C ALA A 111 31.41 -38.73 1.28
N ALA A 112 31.96 -39.79 1.88
CA ALA A 112 33.33 -39.76 2.39
C ALA A 112 34.39 -39.61 1.29
N ARG A 113 34.14 -40.13 0.08
CA ARG A 113 35.03 -39.93 -1.09
C ARG A 113 34.93 -38.51 -1.62
N ASP A 114 33.71 -37.98 -1.76
CA ASP A 114 33.47 -36.67 -2.37
C ASP A 114 33.87 -35.52 -1.44
N GLU A 115 33.50 -35.58 -0.16
CA GLU A 115 33.75 -34.48 0.79
C GLU A 115 35.14 -34.57 1.44
N LEU A 116 35.57 -35.78 1.79
CA LEU A 116 36.79 -35.98 2.60
C LEU A 116 37.95 -36.57 1.77
N GLY A 117 37.73 -36.95 0.52
CA GLY A 117 38.76 -37.56 -0.33
C GLY A 117 39.27 -38.91 0.20
N VAL A 118 38.46 -39.60 1.01
CA VAL A 118 38.86 -40.86 1.67
C VAL A 118 38.93 -41.98 0.65
N VAL A 119 39.97 -42.82 0.76
CA VAL A 119 40.22 -43.96 -0.12
C VAL A 119 40.09 -45.24 0.70
N GLY A 120 39.43 -46.27 0.15
CA GLY A 120 39.24 -47.55 0.83
C GLY A 120 40.54 -48.32 1.03
N PRO A 121 40.57 -49.29 1.96
CA PRO A 121 41.74 -50.16 2.15
C PRO A 121 42.03 -50.96 0.87
N GLY A 122 43.23 -50.78 0.31
CA GLY A 122 43.65 -51.42 -0.93
C GLY A 122 43.23 -50.70 -2.22
N GLU A 123 42.55 -49.55 -2.11
CA GLU A 123 42.26 -48.67 -3.24
C GLU A 123 43.40 -47.64 -3.42
N GLU A 124 43.71 -47.25 -4.66
CA GLU A 124 44.67 -46.18 -4.98
C GLU A 124 43.96 -45.04 -5.72
N ARG A 125 44.19 -43.80 -5.27
CA ARG A 125 43.65 -42.60 -5.93
C ARG A 125 44.55 -42.18 -7.07
N LEU A 126 44.08 -42.37 -8.31
CA LEU A 126 44.75 -41.85 -9.50
C LEU A 126 44.15 -40.49 -9.87
N SER A 127 44.96 -39.42 -9.78
CA SER A 127 44.59 -38.10 -10.29
C SER A 127 45.01 -38.02 -11.76
N MET A 128 44.03 -38.01 -12.67
CA MET A 128 44.30 -37.74 -14.08
C MET A 128 44.44 -36.23 -14.25
N LEU A 129 45.65 -35.78 -14.58
CA LEU A 129 45.87 -34.42 -15.05
C LEU A 129 45.53 -34.36 -16.55
N PRO A 130 44.83 -33.32 -17.04
CA PRO A 130 44.66 -33.14 -18.47
C PRO A 130 46.03 -33.06 -19.14
N GLU A 131 46.11 -33.58 -20.36
CA GLU A 131 47.33 -33.50 -21.16
C GLU A 131 47.74 -32.03 -21.31
N ALA A 132 49.00 -31.73 -20.94
CA ALA A 132 49.50 -30.37 -20.92
C ALA A 132 49.45 -29.78 -22.34
N THR A 133 48.47 -28.91 -22.59
CA THR A 133 48.27 -28.28 -23.88
C THR A 133 49.19 -27.07 -24.00
N GLY A 134 50.45 -27.32 -24.31
CA GLY A 134 51.44 -26.28 -24.66
C GLY A 134 52.19 -25.65 -23.49
N PRO A 135 53.09 -24.69 -23.78
CA PRO A 135 53.93 -24.04 -22.78
C PRO A 135 53.08 -23.31 -21.73
N LEU A 136 53.34 -23.55 -20.44
CA LEU A 136 52.73 -22.75 -19.37
C LEU A 136 53.17 -21.29 -19.55
N PRO A 137 52.24 -20.33 -19.71
CA PRO A 137 52.60 -18.91 -19.71
C PRO A 137 53.03 -18.54 -18.29
N LEU A 138 54.35 -18.48 -18.08
CA LEU A 138 54.92 -17.99 -16.84
C LEU A 138 54.83 -16.44 -16.85
N PRO A 139 54.40 -15.82 -15.74
CA PRO A 139 54.44 -14.37 -15.63
C PRO A 139 55.89 -13.88 -15.66
N GLY A 140 56.13 -12.79 -16.40
CA GLY A 140 57.44 -12.18 -16.54
C GLY A 140 58.04 -11.77 -15.19
N GLY A 141 59.32 -12.05 -14.99
CA GLY A 141 60.06 -11.73 -13.75
C GLY A 141 60.10 -12.85 -12.71
N TRP A 142 59.44 -14.00 -12.96
CA TRP A 142 59.72 -15.22 -12.19
C TRP A 142 61.08 -15.81 -12.59
N PRO A 143 61.82 -16.42 -11.66
CA PRO A 143 63.16 -16.97 -11.92
C PRO A 143 63.20 -18.04 -13.03
N PHE A 144 62.06 -18.66 -13.35
CA PHE A 144 61.94 -19.71 -14.36
C PHE A 144 61.67 -19.19 -15.78
N ASP A 145 61.35 -17.90 -15.96
CA ASP A 145 61.14 -17.28 -17.27
C ASP A 145 62.43 -17.32 -18.12
N THR A 146 63.58 -17.04 -17.51
CA THR A 146 64.88 -17.13 -18.18
C THR A 146 65.18 -18.54 -18.71
N ILE A 147 64.83 -19.57 -17.94
CA ILE A 147 65.03 -20.97 -18.34
C ILE A 147 64.11 -21.32 -19.51
N SER A 148 62.85 -20.89 -19.47
CA SER A 148 61.90 -21.07 -20.56
C SER A 148 62.41 -20.43 -21.87
N GLN A 149 62.94 -19.21 -21.80
CA GLN A 149 63.51 -18.53 -22.98
C GLN A 149 64.72 -19.27 -23.57
N ILE A 150 65.58 -19.86 -22.71
CA ILE A 150 66.73 -20.66 -23.15
C ILE A 150 66.28 -21.95 -23.85
N VAL A 151 65.26 -22.63 -23.32
CA VAL A 151 64.74 -23.87 -23.92
C VAL A 151 64.08 -23.57 -25.27
N ILE A 152 63.30 -22.49 -25.36
CA ILE A 152 62.67 -22.04 -26.63
C ILE A 152 63.73 -21.74 -27.69
N ALA A 153 64.83 -21.06 -27.31
CA ALA A 153 65.92 -20.73 -28.24
C ALA A 153 66.64 -21.97 -28.77
N GLN A 154 66.84 -23.02 -27.95
CA GLN A 154 67.47 -24.27 -28.38
C GLN A 154 66.57 -25.14 -29.27
N GLN A 155 65.25 -25.02 -29.12
CA GLN A 155 64.28 -25.82 -29.89
C GLN A 155 63.94 -25.21 -31.26
N THR A 156 64.39 -23.99 -31.54
CA THR A 156 64.18 -23.34 -32.84
C THR A 156 65.26 -23.81 -33.82
N PRO A 157 64.94 -24.66 -34.83
CA PRO A 157 65.93 -25.08 -35.82
C PRO A 157 66.41 -23.85 -36.62
N PRO A 158 67.71 -23.76 -36.97
CA PRO A 158 68.20 -22.65 -37.78
C PRO A 158 67.52 -22.68 -39.15
N THR A 159 66.76 -21.63 -39.46
CA THR A 159 66.21 -21.40 -40.79
C THR A 159 67.37 -21.13 -41.76
N PRO A 160 67.51 -21.87 -42.87
CA PRO A 160 68.58 -21.66 -43.86
C PRO A 160 68.43 -20.34 -44.63
#